data_AF-A0A1B6Y639-F1
#
_entry.id   AF-A0A1B6Y639-F1
#
_cell.length_a   1.000
_cell.length_b   1.000
_cell.length_c   1.000
_cell.angle_alpha   90.00
_cell.angle_beta   90.00
_cell.angle_gamma   90.00
#
_symmetry.space_group_name_H-M   'P 1'
#
loop_
_entity.id
_entity.type
_entity.pdbx_description
1 polymer ?
#
loop_
_entity_poly.entity_id
_entity_poly.type
_entity_poly.pdbx_seq_one_letter_code
_entity_poly.pdbx_strand_id
1 'polypeptide(L)'
;MFSKRILVLGLATMVLSCATVQQQIGKVALKFMTKKEADFNNIAAIGMYQTNVYAADVGITTLGTEDWEEGENLVGVQLVKPGGAIGVIALDGTVTVNGVEAKSYGGGAYYARFDAEDTSTKTVTLTSVNGESTEFEISSLPSVRIKSVNGNSTSPTVDLNSDLEIELDYDSNAEGKRVIVSLITSAVGAKGFAYFQSAVINNKITVPADAFKHKHIAGGGPTGKDVTNWVKGVNHLQVMILESDRGVSGQPFDYFRSDMRSFDTVPVNVTGDAEGRAWVQVKGDSEEGSGKFKYTANSSNAWYARPLDSDIQRIGISSLSVSGTLYKQEVETSERDNYATGYREITTTTTTFQFPELDDQYWDQFLENIYSDLTSMLRNDYGASVVDVDQITSNSIYDEFYTPEDENSKEYIAKNLRNTKRLVPNSLGEVLGDRTTALIADNGTSARLMRDMNMDAFMDVVINYQVAGGENNTIVLIPNVSYRVSGQTQGYDGTSNVWFNGNIQGPGVSFSESEFSDLNALNRIGQKDVIVKLIKQSIKELSEKQNEFGYQTVWKTALEN
;
A
#
# COMPACT_ATOMS: atom_id res chain seq x y z
N MET A 1 -12.03 26.57 17.55
CA MET A 1 -10.57 26.40 17.73
C MET A 1 -10.12 24.95 17.47
N PHE A 2 -10.67 24.28 16.46
CA PHE A 2 -10.36 22.89 16.11
C PHE A 2 -10.36 22.75 14.57
N SER A 3 -9.20 22.83 13.92
CA SER A 3 -9.06 22.42 12.50
C SER A 3 -7.65 21.97 12.10
N LYS A 4 -6.73 21.79 13.06
CA LYS A 4 -5.31 21.45 12.76
C LYS A 4 -4.95 19.96 12.90
N ARG A 5 -5.88 19.08 13.30
CA ARG A 5 -5.55 17.67 13.61
C ARG A 5 -5.70 16.70 12.43
N ILE A 6 -6.50 17.02 11.41
CA ILE A 6 -6.71 16.11 10.26
C ILE A 6 -5.63 16.29 9.17
N LEU A 7 -4.99 17.47 9.10
CA LEU A 7 -3.95 17.75 8.10
C LEU A 7 -2.61 17.03 8.39
N VAL A 8 -2.43 16.49 9.60
CA VAL A 8 -1.16 15.87 10.05
C VAL A 8 -1.05 14.41 9.62
N LEU A 9 -2.16 13.70 9.39
CA LEU A 9 -2.12 12.32 8.90
C LEU A 9 -1.75 12.24 7.40
N GLY A 10 -2.21 13.19 6.58
CA GLY A 10 -1.91 13.23 5.15
C GLY A 10 -0.48 13.66 4.80
N LEU A 11 0.22 14.33 5.73
CA LEU A 11 1.63 14.70 5.55
C LEU A 11 2.59 13.59 6.04
N ALA A 12 2.19 12.80 7.03
CA ALA A 12 3.02 11.73 7.59
C ALA A 12 3.16 10.52 6.63
N THR A 13 2.20 10.32 5.73
CA THR A 13 2.27 9.32 4.65
C THR A 13 3.19 9.74 3.49
N MET A 14 3.55 11.02 3.36
CA MET A 14 4.40 11.52 2.27
C MET A 14 5.91 11.44 2.56
N VAL A 15 6.33 11.09 3.79
CA VAL A 15 7.74 11.17 4.23
C VAL A 15 8.41 9.79 4.32
N LEU A 16 7.70 8.70 4.01
CA LEU A 16 8.24 7.33 4.11
C LEU A 16 8.99 6.83 2.87
N SER A 17 9.13 7.61 1.79
CA SER A 17 9.75 7.15 0.54
C SER A 17 11.21 7.60 0.33
N CYS A 18 11.89 8.13 1.34
CA CYS A 18 13.26 8.61 1.17
C CYS A 18 14.29 7.54 1.59
N ALA A 19 14.56 6.59 0.69
CA ALA A 19 15.59 5.55 0.82
C ALA A 19 17.00 6.12 1.15
N THR A 20 17.23 7.40 0.87
CA THR A 20 18.53 8.08 0.98
C THR A 20 18.86 8.59 2.37
N VAL A 21 17.86 8.99 3.16
CA VAL A 21 18.06 9.33 4.57
C VAL A 21 18.25 8.06 5.39
N GLN A 22 17.61 6.95 5.00
CA GLN A 22 17.72 5.66 5.68
C GLN A 22 19.06 4.95 5.50
N GLN A 23 19.86 5.23 4.47
CA GLN A 23 21.11 4.49 4.22
C GLN A 23 22.35 5.07 4.92
N GLN A 24 22.57 6.39 4.90
CA GLN A 24 23.70 7.00 5.62
C GLN A 24 23.42 7.23 7.11
N ILE A 25 22.18 7.53 7.49
CA ILE A 25 21.74 7.41 8.89
C ILE A 25 21.66 5.93 9.27
N GLY A 26 21.41 5.03 8.30
CA GLY A 26 21.31 3.58 8.46
C GLY A 26 22.51 2.89 9.08
N LYS A 27 23.74 2.98 8.53
CA LYS A 27 24.88 2.22 9.10
C LYS A 27 25.14 2.53 10.58
N VAL A 28 24.93 3.77 11.00
CA VAL A 28 25.14 4.22 12.38
C VAL A 28 23.89 3.98 13.22
N ALA A 29 22.71 4.40 12.77
CA ALA A 29 21.45 4.22 13.51
C ALA A 29 20.99 2.75 13.56
N LEU A 30 21.12 1.94 12.50
CA LEU A 30 20.86 0.49 12.55
C LEU A 30 21.80 -0.18 13.54
N LYS A 31 23.10 0.17 13.56
CA LYS A 31 24.05 -0.38 14.55
C LYS A 31 23.68 0.01 15.99
N PHE A 32 23.10 1.20 16.22
CA PHE A 32 22.56 1.62 17.52
C PHE A 32 21.16 1.06 17.84
N MET A 33 20.38 0.65 16.83
CA MET A 33 19.02 0.08 16.98
C MET A 33 18.99 -1.45 16.99
N THR A 34 20.09 -2.11 16.63
CA THR A 34 20.21 -3.57 16.61
C THR A 34 20.58 -4.06 18.01
N LYS A 35 19.59 -4.56 18.75
CA LYS A 35 19.82 -5.25 20.02
C LYS A 35 20.36 -6.65 19.70
N LYS A 36 21.36 -7.10 20.45
CA LYS A 36 21.74 -8.52 20.50
C LYS A 36 20.65 -9.31 21.19
N GLU A 37 20.26 -10.45 20.63
CA GLU A 37 19.25 -11.34 21.20
C GLU A 37 19.71 -12.80 21.11
N ALA A 38 19.50 -13.54 22.20
CA ALA A 38 19.94 -14.94 22.31
C ALA A 38 18.75 -15.91 22.41
N ASP A 39 17.58 -15.42 22.82
CA ASP A 39 16.34 -16.21 22.95
C ASP A 39 15.56 -16.18 21.63
N PHE A 40 15.41 -17.34 20.99
CA PHE A 40 14.72 -17.46 19.71
C PHE A 40 13.24 -17.08 19.78
N ASN A 41 12.59 -17.13 20.95
CA ASN A 41 11.21 -16.66 21.11
C ASN A 41 11.08 -15.13 20.89
N ASN A 42 12.19 -14.41 20.99
CA ASN A 42 12.25 -12.97 20.75
C ASN A 42 12.78 -12.62 19.35
N ILE A 43 12.81 -13.60 18.43
CA ILE A 43 13.35 -13.45 17.08
C ILE A 43 12.31 -13.90 16.04
N ALA A 44 12.16 -13.10 14.99
CA ALA A 44 11.54 -13.50 13.74
C ALA A 44 12.63 -13.58 12.66
N ALA A 45 12.44 -14.44 11.67
CA ALA A 45 13.47 -14.72 10.67
C ALA A 45 12.92 -14.71 9.24
N ILE A 46 13.75 -14.21 8.34
CA ILE A 46 13.58 -14.31 6.89
C ILE A 46 14.73 -15.18 6.38
N GLY A 47 14.45 -16.42 6.02
CA GLY A 47 15.41 -17.27 5.33
C GLY A 47 15.63 -16.75 3.91
N MET A 48 16.87 -16.70 3.43
CA MET A 48 17.17 -16.06 2.16
C MET A 48 18.06 -16.92 1.27
N TYR A 49 17.66 -17.12 0.02
CA TYR A 49 18.45 -17.76 -1.03
C TYR A 49 18.57 -16.85 -2.26
N GLN A 50 19.76 -16.29 -2.40
CA GLN A 50 20.41 -15.54 -3.48
C GLN A 50 21.03 -16.38 -4.60
N THR A 51 20.53 -16.46 -5.84
CA THR A 51 21.37 -17.04 -6.92
C THR A 51 21.90 -15.99 -7.91
N ASN A 52 23.13 -16.25 -8.38
CA ASN A 52 23.79 -15.49 -9.44
C ASN A 52 23.90 -13.98 -9.13
N VAL A 53 24.53 -13.65 -8.01
CA VAL A 53 24.65 -12.25 -7.59
C VAL A 53 25.47 -11.42 -8.57
N TYR A 54 25.06 -10.18 -8.78
CA TYR A 54 25.70 -9.27 -9.70
C TYR A 54 27.08 -8.84 -9.20
N ALA A 55 27.95 -8.44 -10.13
CA ALA A 55 29.30 -7.97 -9.83
C ALA A 55 29.31 -6.78 -8.85
N ALA A 56 30.35 -6.70 -8.02
CA ALA A 56 30.52 -5.62 -7.06
C ALA A 56 30.66 -4.22 -7.72
N ASP A 57 31.07 -4.17 -8.99
CA ASP A 57 31.30 -2.94 -9.76
C ASP A 57 30.02 -2.32 -10.37
N VAL A 58 28.87 -2.99 -10.23
CA VAL A 58 27.54 -2.47 -10.60
C VAL A 58 27.24 -1.12 -9.94
N GLY A 59 27.91 -0.80 -8.83
CA GLY A 59 27.97 0.55 -8.28
C GLY A 59 26.68 1.00 -7.60
N ILE A 60 25.85 0.04 -7.16
CA ILE A 60 24.70 0.30 -6.29
C ILE A 60 25.15 0.55 -4.85
N THR A 61 24.33 1.29 -4.11
CA THR A 61 24.59 1.69 -2.73
C THR A 61 23.90 0.72 -1.78
N THR A 62 24.32 -0.55 -1.76
CA THR A 62 23.81 -1.58 -0.83
C THR A 62 24.85 -1.94 0.24
N LEU A 63 24.38 -2.39 1.40
CA LEU A 63 25.27 -2.98 2.41
C LEU A 63 25.87 -4.28 1.87
N GLY A 64 27.20 -4.45 1.96
CA GLY A 64 27.79 -5.78 1.87
C GLY A 64 28.19 -6.29 0.49
N THR A 65 28.18 -5.47 -0.57
CA THR A 65 28.60 -5.91 -1.91
C THR A 65 30.11 -5.91 -2.11
N GLU A 66 30.87 -5.46 -1.11
CA GLU A 66 32.30 -5.13 -1.24
C GLU A 66 33.18 -6.38 -1.39
N ASP A 67 32.63 -7.58 -1.16
CA ASP A 67 33.44 -8.80 -1.04
C ASP A 67 32.83 -10.06 -1.65
N TRP A 68 31.70 -10.01 -2.34
CA TRP A 68 31.20 -11.15 -3.14
C TRP A 68 31.71 -11.09 -4.58
N GLU A 69 31.80 -12.26 -5.20
CA GLU A 69 32.17 -12.41 -6.61
C GLU A 69 30.92 -12.51 -7.49
N GLU A 70 31.04 -12.03 -8.73
CA GLU A 70 29.95 -12.14 -9.70
C GLU A 70 29.58 -13.60 -9.94
N GLY A 71 28.28 -13.90 -9.93
CA GLY A 71 27.73 -15.23 -10.16
C GLY A 71 27.63 -16.09 -8.90
N GLU A 72 28.21 -15.70 -7.76
CA GLU A 72 28.07 -16.45 -6.50
C GLU A 72 26.60 -16.58 -6.06
N ASN A 73 26.34 -17.59 -5.24
CA ASN A 73 25.08 -17.78 -4.56
C ASN A 73 25.21 -17.35 -3.08
N LEU A 74 24.26 -16.56 -2.58
CA LEU A 74 24.21 -16.09 -1.19
C LEU A 74 23.09 -16.78 -0.44
N VAL A 75 23.40 -17.47 0.65
CA VAL A 75 22.37 -18.18 1.44
C VAL A 75 22.51 -17.85 2.91
N GLY A 76 21.40 -17.65 3.60
CA GLY A 76 21.41 -17.38 5.03
C GLY A 76 20.09 -16.86 5.57
N VAL A 77 20.16 -15.87 6.47
CA VAL A 77 19.00 -15.40 7.23
C VAL A 77 19.11 -13.92 7.56
N GLN A 78 17.97 -13.22 7.54
CA GLN A 78 17.81 -11.91 8.14
C GLN A 78 16.92 -12.00 9.39
N LEU A 79 17.42 -11.49 10.51
CA LEU A 79 16.73 -11.50 11.80
C LEU A 79 16.08 -10.16 12.12
N VAL A 80 14.82 -10.23 12.51
CA VAL A 80 13.99 -9.07 12.82
C VAL A 80 13.23 -9.29 14.12
N LYS A 81 12.71 -8.20 14.71
CA LYS A 81 11.87 -8.33 15.90
C LYS A 81 10.56 -9.04 15.59
N PRO A 82 10.07 -9.94 16.46
CA PRO A 82 8.75 -10.56 16.30
C PRO A 82 7.64 -9.52 16.55
N GLY A 83 6.43 -9.83 16.06
CA GLY A 83 5.16 -9.19 16.41
C GLY A 83 5.15 -7.67 16.66
N GLY A 84 4.91 -6.85 15.62
CA GLY A 84 4.52 -5.44 15.81
C GLY A 84 5.64 -4.45 16.18
N ALA A 85 6.88 -4.90 16.44
CA ALA A 85 7.98 -4.03 16.84
C ALA A 85 8.90 -3.66 15.65
N ILE A 86 9.18 -2.36 15.45
CA ILE A 86 10.16 -1.91 14.45
C ILE A 86 11.57 -2.25 14.94
N GLY A 87 12.32 -2.98 14.12
CA GLY A 87 13.77 -3.14 14.30
C GLY A 87 14.29 -4.47 13.76
N VAL A 88 15.58 -4.44 13.48
CA VAL A 88 16.40 -5.62 13.15
C VAL A 88 17.08 -6.13 14.42
N ILE A 89 17.38 -7.42 14.46
CA ILE A 89 18.03 -8.07 15.59
C ILE A 89 19.37 -8.63 15.13
N ALA A 90 20.40 -8.53 15.97
CA ALA A 90 21.62 -9.31 15.78
C ALA A 90 21.52 -10.54 16.68
N LEU A 91 21.82 -11.72 16.14
CA LEU A 91 21.98 -12.91 16.96
C LEU A 91 23.17 -12.72 17.90
N ASP A 92 22.98 -12.99 19.19
CA ASP A 92 24.08 -13.27 20.09
C ASP A 92 24.41 -14.76 20.01
N GLY A 93 25.29 -15.10 19.08
CA GLY A 93 25.54 -16.48 18.68
C GLY A 93 26.19 -16.56 17.31
N THR A 94 26.07 -17.73 16.67
CA THR A 94 26.63 -18.00 15.35
C THR A 94 25.54 -18.45 14.38
N VAL A 95 25.73 -18.12 13.11
CA VAL A 95 24.90 -18.63 12.00
C VAL A 95 25.83 -19.39 11.07
N THR A 96 25.42 -20.58 10.66
CA THR A 96 26.14 -21.39 9.68
C THR A 96 25.19 -21.85 8.59
N VAL A 97 25.71 -22.12 7.39
CA VAL A 97 24.96 -22.68 6.28
C VAL A 97 25.73 -23.89 5.75
N ASN A 98 25.14 -25.07 5.83
CA ASN A 98 25.82 -26.35 5.59
C ASN A 98 27.18 -26.45 6.34
N GLY A 99 27.22 -25.93 7.58
CA GLY A 99 28.43 -25.90 8.41
C GLY A 99 29.45 -24.80 8.07
N VAL A 100 29.24 -24.01 7.01
CA VAL A 100 30.07 -22.83 6.68
C VAL A 100 29.58 -21.64 7.50
N GLU A 101 30.47 -20.97 8.22
CA GLU A 101 30.11 -19.79 9.03
C GLU A 101 29.62 -18.64 8.13
N ALA A 102 28.42 -18.14 8.40
CA ALA A 102 27.81 -17.05 7.67
C ALA A 102 28.36 -15.70 8.19
N LYS A 103 28.82 -14.86 7.26
CA LYS A 103 29.29 -13.51 7.57
C LYS A 103 28.12 -12.60 7.91
N SER A 104 28.25 -11.81 8.97
CA SER A 104 27.29 -10.74 9.27
C SER A 104 27.51 -9.53 8.37
N TYR A 105 26.43 -9.06 7.74
CA TYR A 105 26.42 -7.86 6.89
C TYR A 105 25.76 -6.65 7.58
N GLY A 106 25.49 -6.79 8.89
CA GLY A 106 24.77 -5.80 9.68
C GLY A 106 23.26 -5.87 9.48
N GLY A 107 22.51 -5.14 10.31
CA GLY A 107 21.05 -5.10 10.24
C GLY A 107 20.37 -6.48 10.38
N GLY A 108 20.97 -7.38 11.14
CA GLY A 108 20.48 -8.74 11.37
C GLY A 108 20.67 -9.71 10.21
N ALA A 109 21.36 -9.32 9.14
CA ALA A 109 21.62 -10.18 7.99
C ALA A 109 22.93 -11.00 8.15
N TYR A 110 22.84 -12.29 7.87
CA TYR A 110 23.94 -13.25 7.87
C TYR A 110 23.89 -14.08 6.59
N TYR A 111 24.98 -14.13 5.83
CA TYR A 111 25.07 -14.94 4.61
C TYR A 111 26.37 -15.73 4.53
N ALA A 112 26.25 -16.98 4.07
CA ALA A 112 27.34 -17.76 3.51
C ALA A 112 27.29 -17.70 1.98
N ARG A 113 28.43 -17.96 1.35
CA ARG A 113 28.61 -17.92 -0.10
C ARG A 113 28.86 -19.31 -0.65
N PHE A 114 28.35 -19.54 -1.84
CA PHE A 114 28.49 -20.79 -2.55
C PHE A 114 28.77 -20.50 -4.03
N ASP A 115 29.46 -21.44 -4.69
CA ASP A 115 29.75 -21.35 -6.11
C ASP A 115 28.45 -21.25 -6.93
N ALA A 116 28.53 -20.58 -8.09
CA ALA A 116 27.39 -20.34 -8.98
C ALA A 116 26.61 -21.62 -9.32
N GLU A 117 27.34 -22.71 -9.56
CA GLU A 117 26.80 -24.03 -9.92
C GLU A 117 26.11 -24.74 -8.75
N ASP A 118 26.41 -24.35 -7.52
CA ASP A 118 25.85 -24.96 -6.32
C ASP A 118 24.48 -24.36 -5.98
N THR A 119 23.46 -24.94 -6.61
CA THR A 119 22.03 -24.62 -6.43
C THR A 119 21.30 -25.59 -5.49
N SER A 120 22.06 -26.44 -4.78
CA SER A 120 21.47 -27.43 -3.87
C SER A 120 20.79 -26.78 -2.68
N THR A 121 19.76 -27.44 -2.14
CA THR A 121 19.12 -27.06 -0.88
C THR A 121 20.16 -26.89 0.22
N LYS A 122 20.05 -25.81 1.00
CA LYS A 122 20.95 -25.49 2.10
C LYS A 122 20.21 -25.57 3.43
N THR A 123 20.89 -26.10 4.44
CA THR A 123 20.47 -26.04 5.83
C THR A 123 21.13 -24.83 6.48
N VAL A 124 20.31 -23.90 6.98
CA VAL A 124 20.75 -22.74 7.77
C VAL A 124 20.57 -23.09 9.24
N THR A 125 21.65 -23.09 10.00
CA THR A 125 21.66 -23.40 11.43
C THR A 125 22.04 -22.15 12.23
N LEU A 126 21.21 -21.81 13.21
CA LEU A 126 21.46 -20.73 14.17
C LEU A 126 21.76 -21.35 15.53
N THR A 127 22.79 -20.87 16.20
CA THR A 127 23.19 -21.34 17.54
C THR A 127 23.38 -20.14 18.45
N SER A 128 22.58 -20.03 19.51
CA SER A 128 22.69 -18.95 20.47
C SER A 128 23.82 -19.18 21.47
N VAL A 129 24.30 -18.12 22.13
CA VAL A 129 25.29 -18.22 23.22
C VAL A 129 24.81 -19.05 24.41
N ASN A 130 23.48 -19.28 24.54
CA ASN A 130 22.90 -20.11 25.58
C ASN A 130 22.96 -21.61 25.26
N GLY A 131 23.45 -21.99 24.07
CA GLY A 131 23.56 -23.38 23.62
C GLY A 131 22.30 -23.92 22.94
N GLU A 132 21.26 -23.10 22.78
CA GLU A 132 20.09 -23.44 21.98
C GLU A 132 20.43 -23.35 20.50
N SER A 133 19.88 -24.25 19.69
CA SER A 133 20.06 -24.24 18.25
C SER A 133 18.75 -24.53 17.53
N THR A 134 18.59 -23.92 16.37
CA THR A 134 17.45 -24.12 15.48
C THR A 134 17.91 -24.08 14.03
N GLU A 135 17.18 -24.72 13.14
CA GLU A 135 17.56 -24.81 11.73
C GLU A 135 16.36 -24.81 10.78
N PHE A 136 16.61 -24.44 9.54
CA PHE A 136 15.67 -24.59 8.44
C PHE A 136 16.40 -24.89 7.15
N GLU A 137 15.67 -25.50 6.21
CA GLU A 137 16.16 -25.72 4.85
C GLU A 137 15.59 -24.68 3.89
N ILE A 138 16.40 -24.27 2.92
CA ILE A 138 15.97 -23.36 1.85
C ILE A 138 16.58 -23.81 0.52
N SER A 139 15.74 -23.84 -0.52
CA SER A 139 16.12 -24.27 -1.87
C SER A 139 16.21 -23.07 -2.81
N SER A 140 17.03 -23.16 -3.86
CA SER A 140 17.10 -22.11 -4.86
C SER A 140 15.85 -22.08 -5.74
N LEU A 141 15.62 -20.94 -6.40
CA LEU A 141 14.67 -20.87 -7.50
C LEU A 141 15.30 -21.38 -8.80
N PRO A 142 14.45 -21.76 -9.79
CA PRO A 142 14.91 -22.05 -11.15
C PRO A 142 15.75 -20.89 -11.72
N SER A 143 16.75 -21.22 -12.55
CA SER A 143 17.60 -20.20 -13.16
C SER A 143 16.88 -19.44 -14.27
N VAL A 144 17.18 -18.14 -14.37
CA VAL A 144 16.84 -17.28 -15.50
C VAL A 144 18.13 -16.62 -16.03
N ARG A 145 18.25 -16.44 -17.34
CA ARG A 145 19.39 -15.79 -18.02
C ARG A 145 18.91 -14.86 -19.11
N ILE A 146 19.56 -13.72 -19.28
CA ILE A 146 19.28 -12.77 -20.35
C ILE A 146 20.12 -13.14 -21.57
N LYS A 147 19.47 -13.57 -22.66
CA LYS A 147 20.15 -13.90 -23.93
C LYS A 147 20.50 -12.64 -24.72
N SER A 148 19.53 -11.75 -24.85
CA SER A 148 19.69 -10.51 -25.61
C SER A 148 18.73 -9.45 -25.10
N VAL A 149 19.11 -8.19 -25.33
CA VAL A 149 18.27 -7.03 -25.06
C VAL A 149 18.16 -6.24 -26.36
N ASN A 150 16.94 -6.03 -26.84
CA ASN A 150 16.65 -5.43 -28.15
C ASN A 150 17.40 -6.15 -29.29
N GLY A 151 17.49 -7.48 -29.23
CA GLY A 151 18.18 -8.33 -30.22
C GLY A 151 19.71 -8.25 -30.18
N ASN A 152 20.30 -7.59 -29.18
CA ASN A 152 21.75 -7.48 -29.03
C ASN A 152 22.21 -8.09 -27.69
N SER A 153 23.20 -8.99 -27.73
CA SER A 153 23.83 -9.62 -26.56
C SER A 153 25.10 -8.89 -26.10
N THR A 154 25.64 -7.99 -26.91
CA THR A 154 26.93 -7.32 -26.68
C THR A 154 26.72 -5.81 -26.57
N SER A 155 26.79 -5.29 -25.35
CA SER A 155 26.57 -3.87 -25.04
C SER A 155 25.25 -3.30 -25.58
N PRO A 156 24.10 -3.92 -25.23
CA PRO A 156 22.79 -3.48 -25.70
C PRO A 156 22.45 -2.06 -25.21
N THR A 157 21.60 -1.38 -25.96
CA THR A 157 21.07 -0.05 -25.61
C THR A 157 19.61 -0.15 -25.20
N VAL A 158 19.26 0.52 -24.10
CA VAL A 158 17.89 0.70 -23.62
C VAL A 158 17.52 2.17 -23.79
N ASP A 159 16.67 2.47 -24.77
CA ASP A 159 16.09 3.79 -24.95
C ASP A 159 14.78 3.88 -24.16
N LEU A 160 14.72 4.78 -23.18
CA LEU A 160 13.53 4.91 -22.32
C LEU A 160 12.27 5.42 -23.04
N ASN A 161 12.39 5.87 -24.29
CA ASN A 161 11.24 6.28 -25.11
C ASN A 161 10.65 5.15 -25.97
N SER A 162 11.28 3.98 -25.96
CA SER A 162 10.93 2.84 -26.83
C SER A 162 10.63 1.60 -25.99
N ASP A 163 9.84 0.70 -26.57
CA ASP A 163 9.62 -0.62 -25.96
C ASP A 163 10.94 -1.37 -25.83
N LEU A 164 11.07 -2.16 -24.78
CA LEU A 164 12.24 -2.95 -24.45
C LEU A 164 11.91 -4.43 -24.67
N GLU A 165 12.63 -5.06 -25.59
CA GLU A 165 12.54 -6.50 -25.81
C GLU A 165 13.66 -7.22 -25.05
N ILE A 166 13.29 -8.24 -24.28
CA ILE A 166 14.22 -9.06 -23.51
C ILE A 166 14.02 -10.51 -23.92
N GLU A 167 15.07 -11.15 -24.43
CA GLU A 167 15.06 -12.58 -24.73
C GLU A 167 15.70 -13.34 -23.56
N LEU A 168 15.05 -14.40 -23.10
CA LEU A 168 15.46 -15.16 -21.93
C LEU A 168 15.84 -16.61 -22.27
N ASP A 169 16.75 -17.16 -21.47
CA ASP A 169 16.83 -18.59 -21.19
C ASP A 169 16.31 -18.82 -19.78
N TYR A 170 15.52 -19.88 -19.58
CA TYR A 170 15.11 -20.28 -18.25
C TYR A 170 14.88 -21.78 -18.18
N ASP A 171 15.02 -22.32 -16.98
CA ASP A 171 14.73 -23.72 -16.69
C ASP A 171 13.21 -23.97 -16.78
N SER A 172 12.78 -25.12 -17.31
CA SER A 172 11.34 -25.43 -17.49
C SER A 172 10.53 -25.37 -16.19
N ASN A 173 11.15 -25.54 -15.02
CA ASN A 173 10.50 -25.37 -13.72
C ASN A 173 10.17 -23.91 -13.39
N ALA A 174 10.63 -22.95 -14.20
CA ALA A 174 10.23 -21.56 -14.11
C ALA A 174 8.93 -21.27 -14.87
N GLU A 175 8.45 -22.15 -15.75
CA GLU A 175 7.23 -21.91 -16.53
C GLU A 175 6.05 -21.51 -15.62
N GLY A 176 5.36 -20.42 -15.99
CA GLY A 176 4.25 -19.85 -15.22
C GLY A 176 4.67 -18.99 -14.01
N LYS A 177 5.96 -18.94 -13.64
CA LYS A 177 6.46 -18.02 -12.62
C LYS A 177 6.55 -16.59 -13.15
N ARG A 178 6.63 -15.63 -12.24
CA ARG A 178 6.80 -14.21 -12.56
C ARG A 178 8.26 -13.80 -12.52
N VAL A 179 8.62 -12.92 -13.45
CA VAL A 179 9.87 -12.17 -13.43
C VAL A 179 9.61 -10.69 -13.20
N ILE A 180 10.57 -10.06 -12.54
CA ILE A 180 10.64 -8.62 -12.28
C ILE A 180 11.83 -8.05 -13.06
N VAL A 181 11.57 -7.02 -13.84
CA VAL A 181 12.57 -6.31 -14.65
C VAL A 181 12.98 -5.01 -13.95
N SER A 182 14.29 -4.79 -13.87
CA SER A 182 14.89 -3.74 -13.05
C SER A 182 16.05 -3.05 -13.76
N LEU A 183 16.21 -1.75 -13.50
CA LEU A 183 17.35 -0.93 -13.96
C LEU A 183 17.86 -0.08 -12.79
N ILE A 184 19.10 0.38 -12.86
CA ILE A 184 19.66 1.22 -11.80
C ILE A 184 19.07 2.64 -11.88
N THR A 185 18.53 3.09 -10.76
CA THR A 185 18.14 4.48 -10.52
C THR A 185 19.08 5.15 -9.55
N SER A 186 19.02 6.48 -9.50
CA SER A 186 19.68 7.29 -8.51
C SER A 186 18.71 8.26 -7.86
N ALA A 187 18.84 8.42 -6.55
CA ALA A 187 18.15 9.41 -5.75
C ALA A 187 19.16 9.94 -4.74
N VAL A 188 19.31 11.26 -4.62
CA VAL A 188 20.12 11.94 -3.57
C VAL A 188 21.46 11.23 -3.25
N GLY A 189 22.23 10.87 -4.28
CA GLY A 189 23.55 10.24 -4.14
C GLY A 189 23.57 8.73 -3.89
N ALA A 190 22.44 8.07 -3.68
CA ALA A 190 22.33 6.61 -3.62
C ALA A 190 21.89 6.04 -4.97
N LYS A 191 22.40 4.85 -5.30
CA LYS A 191 22.02 4.06 -6.47
C LYS A 191 21.40 2.73 -6.05
N GLY A 192 20.42 2.24 -6.80
CA GLY A 192 19.81 0.94 -6.54
C GLY A 192 19.00 0.47 -7.74
N PHE A 193 18.79 -0.84 -7.84
CA PHE A 193 17.86 -1.42 -8.81
C PHE A 193 16.44 -0.97 -8.50
N ALA A 194 15.82 -0.27 -9.45
CA ALA A 194 14.40 -0.01 -9.44
C ALA A 194 13.71 -0.95 -10.43
N TYR A 195 12.85 -1.81 -9.90
CA TYR A 195 11.80 -2.51 -10.61
C TYR A 195 10.88 -1.52 -11.32
N PHE A 196 10.52 -1.84 -12.57
CA PHE A 196 9.62 -1.03 -13.37
C PHE A 196 8.62 -1.85 -14.19
N GLN A 197 8.82 -3.16 -14.31
CA GLN A 197 7.86 -4.06 -14.95
C GLN A 197 7.91 -5.44 -14.29
N SER A 198 6.75 -6.08 -14.16
CA SER A 198 6.66 -7.53 -13.98
C SER A 198 6.04 -8.20 -15.20
N ALA A 199 6.33 -9.48 -15.42
CA ALA A 199 5.66 -10.30 -16.41
C ALA A 199 5.69 -11.76 -15.95
N VAL A 200 4.78 -12.59 -16.44
CA VAL A 200 4.97 -14.04 -16.38
C VAL A 200 6.11 -14.39 -17.34
N ILE A 201 6.96 -15.34 -16.94
CA ILE A 201 8.19 -15.65 -17.66
C ILE A 201 7.88 -16.27 -19.02
N ASN A 202 8.60 -15.81 -20.04
CA ASN A 202 8.52 -16.32 -21.39
C ASN A 202 9.87 -16.11 -22.09
N ASN A 203 10.10 -16.81 -23.21
CA ASN A 203 11.36 -16.74 -23.96
C ASN A 203 11.63 -15.33 -24.49
N LYS A 204 10.56 -14.54 -24.68
CA LYS A 204 10.62 -13.14 -25.07
C LYS A 204 9.61 -12.35 -24.24
N ILE A 205 10.08 -11.27 -23.63
CA ILE A 205 9.27 -10.32 -22.87
C ILE A 205 9.37 -8.96 -23.55
N THR A 206 8.24 -8.34 -23.83
CA THR A 206 8.17 -6.96 -24.33
C THR A 206 7.70 -6.06 -23.20
N VAL A 207 8.58 -5.18 -22.73
CA VAL A 207 8.28 -4.17 -21.71
C VAL A 207 7.92 -2.86 -22.42
N PRO A 208 6.72 -2.31 -22.21
CA PRO A 208 6.30 -1.10 -22.89
C PRO A 208 7.11 0.11 -22.43
N ALA A 209 7.34 1.08 -23.32
CA ALA A 209 8.05 2.33 -23.00
C ALA A 209 7.45 3.06 -21.79
N ASP A 210 6.12 2.97 -21.61
CA ASP A 210 5.42 3.55 -20.47
C ASP A 210 5.89 3.01 -19.11
N ALA A 211 6.39 1.77 -19.04
CA ALA A 211 6.86 1.16 -17.80
C ALA A 211 8.00 1.98 -17.16
N PHE A 212 8.86 2.63 -17.96
CA PHE A 212 9.95 3.46 -17.45
C PHE A 212 9.49 4.70 -16.66
N LYS A 213 8.20 5.05 -16.74
CA LYS A 213 7.58 6.14 -15.97
C LYS A 213 7.16 5.71 -14.56
N HIS A 214 7.13 4.40 -14.27
CA HIS A 214 6.51 3.79 -13.08
C HIS A 214 7.48 2.90 -12.30
N LYS A 215 8.45 3.53 -11.65
CA LYS A 215 9.45 2.84 -10.82
C LYS A 215 8.90 2.49 -9.44
N HIS A 216 9.29 1.36 -8.88
CA HIS A 216 8.99 1.08 -7.47
C HIS A 216 9.75 2.04 -6.53
N ILE A 217 11.00 2.38 -6.85
CA ILE A 217 11.74 3.45 -6.16
C ILE A 217 11.35 4.77 -6.81
N ALA A 218 10.38 5.45 -6.22
CA ALA A 218 9.91 6.76 -6.67
C ALA A 218 9.74 7.70 -5.47
N GLY A 219 10.01 8.99 -5.70
CA GLY A 219 9.78 10.05 -4.72
C GLY A 219 8.95 11.16 -5.35
N GLY A 220 7.78 11.47 -4.79
CA GLY A 220 6.87 12.45 -5.36
C GLY A 220 7.03 13.83 -4.72
N GLY A 221 7.24 14.87 -5.53
CA GLY A 221 7.00 16.25 -5.11
C GLY A 221 5.50 16.62 -5.09
N PRO A 222 5.13 17.88 -4.77
CA PRO A 222 3.73 18.35 -4.77
C PRO A 222 2.99 18.21 -6.11
N THR A 223 3.74 18.00 -7.21
CA THR A 223 3.20 17.85 -8.58
C THR A 223 3.04 16.40 -9.00
N GLY A 224 3.41 15.42 -8.15
CA GLY A 224 3.41 13.99 -8.50
C GLY A 224 4.57 13.55 -9.39
N LYS A 225 5.37 14.50 -9.89
CA LYS A 225 6.62 14.21 -10.61
C LYS A 225 7.57 13.41 -9.72
N ASP A 226 8.09 12.34 -10.28
CA ASP A 226 9.12 11.54 -9.63
C ASP A 226 10.46 12.29 -9.62
N VAL A 227 11.13 12.31 -8.48
CA VAL A 227 12.43 12.95 -8.27
C VAL A 227 13.61 11.99 -8.39
N THR A 228 13.34 10.69 -8.58
CA THR A 228 14.37 9.68 -8.85
C THR A 228 14.68 9.64 -10.35
N ASN A 229 15.95 9.41 -10.71
CA ASN A 229 16.36 9.41 -12.12
C ASN A 229 16.99 8.07 -12.50
N TRP A 230 16.70 7.60 -13.70
CA TRP A 230 17.45 6.49 -14.31
C TRP A 230 18.92 6.90 -14.49
N VAL A 231 19.85 6.02 -14.13
CA VAL A 231 21.28 6.27 -14.40
C VAL A 231 21.51 6.14 -15.91
N LYS A 232 21.89 7.24 -16.56
CA LYS A 232 22.17 7.29 -18.01
C LYS A 232 23.58 6.82 -18.35
N GLY A 233 23.78 6.37 -19.58
CA GLY A 233 25.02 5.74 -20.01
C GLY A 233 25.13 4.33 -19.45
N VAL A 234 26.27 3.97 -18.87
CA VAL A 234 26.50 2.64 -18.30
C VAL A 234 25.53 2.37 -17.14
N ASN A 235 24.72 1.32 -17.29
CA ASN A 235 23.74 0.82 -16.33
C ASN A 235 23.74 -0.71 -16.38
N HIS A 236 22.94 -1.36 -15.54
CA HIS A 236 22.71 -2.80 -15.55
C HIS A 236 21.21 -3.09 -15.58
N LEU A 237 20.79 -3.93 -16.52
CA LEU A 237 19.45 -4.49 -16.58
C LEU A 237 19.45 -5.80 -15.80
N GLN A 238 18.49 -5.97 -14.91
CA GLN A 238 18.29 -7.19 -14.14
C GLN A 238 16.91 -7.78 -14.41
N VAL A 239 16.86 -9.09 -14.58
CA VAL A 239 15.63 -9.90 -14.60
C VAL A 239 15.70 -10.87 -13.44
N MET A 240 14.66 -10.87 -12.60
CA MET A 240 14.63 -11.65 -11.34
C MET A 240 13.33 -12.44 -11.20
N ILE A 241 13.41 -13.72 -10.86
CA ILE A 241 12.31 -14.46 -10.24
C ILE A 241 12.42 -14.24 -8.73
N LEU A 242 11.30 -13.88 -8.11
CA LEU A 242 11.17 -13.72 -6.66
C LEU A 242 9.99 -14.56 -6.18
N GLU A 243 10.22 -15.38 -5.17
CA GLU A 243 9.15 -16.09 -4.46
C GLU A 243 9.32 -15.92 -2.95
N SER A 244 8.19 -15.96 -2.26
CA SER A 244 8.14 -15.90 -0.81
C SER A 244 7.19 -16.96 -0.28
N ASP A 245 7.65 -17.76 0.68
CA ASP A 245 6.88 -18.85 1.28
C ASP A 245 6.85 -18.72 2.81
N ARG A 246 5.71 -19.05 3.42
CA ARG A 246 5.47 -19.08 4.87
C ARG A 246 5.08 -20.47 5.37
N GLY A 247 5.38 -21.55 4.63
CA GLY A 247 5.00 -22.93 4.96
C GLY A 247 4.95 -23.18 6.47
N VAL A 248 3.75 -23.37 7.01
CA VAL A 248 3.44 -23.23 8.45
C VAL A 248 3.86 -24.42 9.33
N SER A 249 4.27 -25.55 8.75
CA SER A 249 4.67 -26.73 9.53
C SER A 249 6.18 -26.91 9.58
N GLY A 250 6.74 -27.03 10.78
CA GLY A 250 8.17 -27.39 10.98
C GLY A 250 9.15 -26.22 10.91
N GLN A 251 8.68 -24.98 10.99
CA GLN A 251 9.54 -23.80 10.94
C GLN A 251 10.21 -23.51 12.30
N PRO A 252 11.43 -22.94 12.28
CA PRO A 252 12.23 -22.72 13.49
C PRO A 252 11.79 -21.55 14.38
N PHE A 253 10.90 -20.69 13.88
CA PHE A 253 10.39 -19.49 14.58
C PHE A 253 8.89 -19.35 14.40
N ASP A 254 8.22 -18.74 15.38
CA ASP A 254 6.78 -18.38 15.31
C ASP A 254 6.47 -17.47 14.12
N TYR A 255 7.44 -16.65 13.71
CA TYR A 255 7.37 -15.80 12.53
C TYR A 255 8.57 -16.10 11.62
N PHE A 256 8.33 -16.96 10.64
CA PHE A 256 9.29 -17.31 9.60
C PHE A 256 8.71 -17.04 8.20
N ARG A 257 9.59 -16.62 7.28
CA ARG A 257 9.34 -16.55 5.83
C ARG A 257 10.62 -16.95 5.11
N SER A 258 10.51 -17.67 4.00
CA SER A 258 11.60 -17.83 3.04
C SER A 258 11.44 -16.85 1.90
N ASP A 259 12.52 -16.14 1.55
CA ASP A 259 12.65 -15.29 0.37
C ASP A 259 13.70 -15.91 -0.55
N MET A 260 13.25 -16.44 -1.68
CA MET A 260 14.16 -16.96 -2.70
C MET A 260 14.18 -16.03 -3.90
N ARG A 261 15.37 -15.83 -4.46
CA ARG A 261 15.60 -14.97 -5.62
C ARG A 261 16.57 -15.64 -6.57
N SER A 262 16.22 -15.61 -7.84
CA SER A 262 17.10 -16.01 -8.93
C SER A 262 17.09 -14.92 -9.97
N PHE A 263 18.25 -14.32 -10.23
CA PHE A 263 18.32 -13.20 -11.16
C PHE A 263 19.55 -13.26 -12.05
N ASP A 264 19.44 -12.63 -13.21
CA ASP A 264 20.56 -12.39 -14.11
C ASP A 264 20.66 -10.90 -14.40
N THR A 265 21.89 -10.43 -14.56
CA THR A 265 22.21 -9.01 -14.68
C THR A 265 23.18 -8.81 -15.82
N VAL A 266 22.84 -7.93 -16.76
CA VAL A 266 23.71 -7.62 -17.91
C VAL A 266 23.98 -6.12 -18.00
N PRO A 267 25.20 -5.71 -18.40
CA PRO A 267 25.51 -4.29 -18.62
C PRO A 267 24.75 -3.78 -19.84
N VAL A 268 24.17 -2.59 -19.72
CA VAL A 268 23.42 -1.93 -20.79
C VAL A 268 23.79 -0.44 -20.86
N ASN A 269 23.59 0.16 -22.03
CA ASN A 269 23.69 1.61 -22.22
C ASN A 269 22.29 2.24 -22.21
N VAL A 270 21.97 3.08 -21.23
CA VAL A 270 20.65 3.72 -21.11
C VAL A 270 20.65 5.11 -21.74
N THR A 271 19.73 5.34 -22.68
CA THR A 271 19.53 6.61 -23.40
C THR A 271 18.10 7.14 -23.22
N GLY A 272 17.71 8.18 -23.96
CA GLY A 272 16.36 8.76 -23.91
C GLY A 272 16.04 9.48 -22.59
N ASP A 273 14.77 9.73 -22.34
CA ASP A 273 14.27 10.26 -21.07
C ASP A 273 12.83 9.79 -20.85
N ALA A 274 12.43 9.61 -19.59
CA ALA A 274 11.07 9.23 -19.23
C ALA A 274 10.64 10.06 -18.03
N GLU A 275 9.67 10.95 -18.22
CA GLU A 275 9.14 11.76 -17.12
C GLU A 275 8.34 10.85 -16.15
N GLY A 276 9.00 10.45 -15.08
CA GLY A 276 8.41 9.57 -14.06
C GLY A 276 7.27 10.21 -13.28
N ARG A 277 6.40 9.34 -12.75
CA ARG A 277 5.33 9.70 -11.82
C ARG A 277 5.47 8.86 -10.56
N ALA A 278 5.38 9.51 -9.41
CA ALA A 278 5.21 8.82 -8.12
C ALA A 278 3.72 8.61 -7.81
N TRP A 279 2.87 9.54 -8.25
CA TRP A 279 1.43 9.50 -8.10
C TRP A 279 0.73 10.39 -9.14
N VAL A 280 -0.57 10.17 -9.33
CA VAL A 280 -1.48 11.03 -10.11
C VAL A 280 -2.66 11.47 -9.26
N GLN A 281 -3.20 12.65 -9.53
CA GLN A 281 -4.31 13.24 -8.78
C GLN A 281 -5.28 13.92 -9.74
N VAL A 282 -6.56 13.80 -9.43
CA VAL A 282 -7.64 14.61 -10.01
C VAL A 282 -8.35 15.38 -8.90
N LYS A 283 -8.79 16.58 -9.23
CA LYS A 283 -9.61 17.44 -8.38
C LYS A 283 -10.70 18.05 -9.24
N GLY A 284 -11.91 18.08 -8.71
CA GLY A 284 -13.00 18.73 -9.40
C GLY A 284 -14.08 19.17 -8.44
N ASP A 285 -15.03 19.89 -9.04
CA ASP A 285 -16.22 20.36 -8.38
C ASP A 285 -17.45 19.83 -9.13
N SER A 286 -18.55 19.60 -8.42
CA SER A 286 -19.85 19.27 -9.02
C SER A 286 -20.92 20.16 -8.43
N GLU A 287 -21.70 20.79 -9.31
CA GLU A 287 -22.88 21.56 -8.91
C GLU A 287 -24.07 20.62 -8.81
N GLU A 288 -24.59 20.45 -7.59
CA GLU A 288 -25.77 19.63 -7.30
C GLU A 288 -26.92 20.51 -6.82
N GLY A 289 -28.13 19.97 -6.76
CA GLY A 289 -29.29 20.73 -6.25
C GLY A 289 -29.13 21.25 -4.82
N SER A 290 -28.26 20.61 -4.03
CA SER A 290 -27.92 21.01 -2.66
C SER A 290 -26.74 21.97 -2.56
N GLY A 291 -26.08 22.29 -3.69
CA GLY A 291 -24.96 23.21 -3.81
C GLY A 291 -23.68 22.53 -4.31
N LYS A 292 -22.55 23.21 -4.13
CA LYS A 292 -21.28 22.83 -4.72
C LYS A 292 -20.54 21.78 -3.89
N PHE A 293 -20.34 20.60 -4.48
CA PHE A 293 -19.46 19.56 -3.95
C PHE A 293 -18.06 19.69 -4.51
N LYS A 294 -17.07 19.32 -3.71
CA LYS A 294 -15.67 19.17 -4.11
C LYS A 294 -15.27 17.72 -3.96
N TYR A 295 -14.50 17.23 -4.91
CA TYR A 295 -13.89 15.91 -4.81
C TYR A 295 -12.42 15.93 -5.19
N THR A 296 -11.68 14.98 -4.63
CA THR A 296 -10.30 14.69 -4.99
C THR A 296 -10.12 13.18 -5.07
N ALA A 297 -9.32 12.70 -6.01
CA ALA A 297 -8.89 11.31 -6.06
C ALA A 297 -7.42 11.21 -6.42
N ASN A 298 -6.71 10.26 -5.83
CA ASN A 298 -5.27 10.07 -5.98
C ASN A 298 -4.96 8.60 -6.24
N SER A 299 -3.94 8.33 -7.03
CA SER A 299 -3.39 6.99 -7.25
C SER A 299 -1.87 7.03 -7.18
N SER A 300 -1.26 5.99 -6.61
CA SER A 300 0.17 5.73 -6.75
C SER A 300 0.53 5.38 -8.20
N ASN A 301 1.82 5.30 -8.54
CA ASN A 301 2.23 4.93 -9.89
C ASN A 301 1.86 3.49 -10.28
N ALA A 302 2.00 3.15 -11.57
CA ALA A 302 1.52 1.87 -12.09
C ALA A 302 2.25 0.64 -11.52
N TRP A 303 3.43 0.79 -10.90
CA TRP A 303 4.06 -0.33 -10.17
C TRP A 303 3.18 -0.79 -9.00
N TYR A 304 2.57 0.17 -8.33
CA TYR A 304 1.81 -0.01 -7.11
C TYR A 304 0.30 -0.08 -7.30
N ALA A 305 -0.22 0.61 -8.31
CA ALA A 305 -1.64 0.86 -8.48
C ALA A 305 -2.17 0.38 -9.82
N ARG A 306 -3.14 -0.54 -9.76
CA ARG A 306 -3.90 -1.02 -10.91
C ARG A 306 -5.10 -0.10 -11.18
N PRO A 307 -5.30 0.38 -12.43
CA PRO A 307 -6.53 1.09 -12.80
C PRO A 307 -7.76 0.21 -12.62
N LEU A 308 -8.91 0.78 -12.21
CA LEU A 308 -10.12 -0.05 -12.07
C LEU A 308 -10.62 -0.62 -13.39
N ASP A 309 -10.38 0.09 -14.48
CA ASP A 309 -10.76 -0.25 -15.84
C ASP A 309 -9.80 -1.25 -16.52
N SER A 310 -8.94 -1.94 -15.76
CA SER A 310 -7.91 -2.87 -16.28
C SER A 310 -8.25 -4.35 -16.09
N ASP A 311 -9.52 -4.74 -16.21
CA ASP A 311 -10.04 -6.11 -16.03
C ASP A 311 -9.90 -6.67 -14.60
N ILE A 312 -10.25 -5.88 -13.59
CA ILE A 312 -10.40 -6.41 -12.21
C ILE A 312 -11.48 -7.48 -12.21
N GLN A 313 -11.11 -8.71 -11.87
CA GLN A 313 -12.02 -9.85 -11.91
C GLN A 313 -12.81 -9.96 -10.61
N ARG A 314 -12.16 -9.71 -9.46
CA ARG A 314 -12.73 -9.96 -8.12
C ARG A 314 -12.39 -8.85 -7.14
N ILE A 315 -13.41 -8.14 -6.65
CA ILE A 315 -13.28 -7.06 -5.66
C ILE A 315 -14.28 -7.22 -4.51
N GLY A 316 -13.88 -6.94 -3.28
CA GLY A 316 -14.78 -6.89 -2.13
C GLY A 316 -15.02 -5.47 -1.62
N ILE A 317 -16.17 -5.20 -1.01
CA ILE A 317 -16.34 -4.01 -0.15
C ILE A 317 -16.14 -4.49 1.29
N SER A 318 -14.96 -4.21 1.85
CA SER A 318 -14.51 -4.80 3.11
C SER A 318 -14.72 -3.89 4.31
N SER A 319 -15.03 -2.62 4.10
CA SER A 319 -15.38 -1.68 5.17
C SER A 319 -16.35 -0.65 4.59
N LEU A 320 -17.54 -0.54 5.16
CA LEU A 320 -18.47 0.54 4.88
C LEU A 320 -19.03 1.06 6.19
N SER A 321 -18.76 2.32 6.51
CA SER A 321 -19.18 2.89 7.79
C SER A 321 -19.69 4.32 7.67
N VAL A 322 -20.55 4.67 8.61
CA VAL A 322 -21.02 6.02 8.85
C VAL A 322 -20.66 6.44 10.26
N SER A 323 -20.12 7.63 10.42
CA SER A 323 -19.96 8.27 11.72
C SER A 323 -20.32 9.74 11.65
N GLY A 324 -20.61 10.37 12.77
CA GLY A 324 -20.88 11.80 12.74
C GLY A 324 -21.19 12.42 14.08
N THR A 325 -20.92 13.73 14.17
CA THR A 325 -21.34 14.55 15.30
C THR A 325 -22.71 15.14 15.00
N LEU A 326 -23.70 14.75 15.80
CA LEU A 326 -25.12 15.07 15.64
C LEU A 326 -25.57 16.29 16.45
N TYR A 327 -24.68 16.84 17.30
CA TYR A 327 -24.91 18.03 18.11
C TYR A 327 -23.86 19.12 17.89
N LYS A 328 -24.29 20.38 17.82
CA LYS A 328 -23.41 21.55 17.75
C LYS A 328 -24.02 22.73 18.52
N GLN A 329 -23.21 23.34 19.38
CA GLN A 329 -23.55 24.58 20.08
C GLN A 329 -22.64 25.72 19.60
N GLU A 330 -23.24 26.84 19.21
CA GLU A 330 -22.55 28.09 18.89
C GLU A 330 -22.91 29.15 19.92
N VAL A 331 -21.93 29.95 20.34
CA VAL A 331 -22.10 31.00 21.33
C VAL A 331 -21.61 32.31 20.73
N GLU A 332 -22.52 33.27 20.59
CA GLU A 332 -22.22 34.64 20.17
C GLU A 332 -22.45 35.60 21.33
N THR A 333 -21.56 36.58 21.48
CA THR A 333 -21.70 37.63 22.49
C THR A 333 -21.77 38.97 21.81
N SER A 334 -22.84 39.73 22.05
CA SER A 334 -22.97 41.12 21.63
C SER A 334 -22.92 42.03 22.85
N GLU A 335 -22.30 43.19 22.69
CA GLU A 335 -22.12 44.16 23.77
C GLU A 335 -22.70 45.50 23.34
N ARG A 336 -23.45 46.14 24.24
CA ARG A 336 -23.98 47.48 24.02
C ARG A 336 -23.81 48.32 25.29
N ASP A 337 -23.21 49.49 25.13
CA ASP A 337 -23.17 50.47 26.21
C ASP A 337 -24.50 51.22 26.26
N ASN A 338 -25.18 51.17 27.40
CA ASN A 338 -26.39 51.93 27.63
C ASN A 338 -26.03 53.29 28.27
N TYR A 339 -25.88 54.31 27.43
CA TYR A 339 -25.52 55.66 27.87
C TYR A 339 -26.57 56.36 28.75
N ALA A 340 -27.80 55.84 28.85
CA ALA A 340 -28.85 56.39 29.72
C ALA A 340 -28.79 55.85 31.16
N THR A 341 -28.24 54.66 31.37
CA THR A 341 -28.16 54.00 32.69
C THR A 341 -26.72 53.80 33.18
N GLY A 342 -25.72 53.94 32.30
CA GLY A 342 -24.30 53.75 32.60
C GLY A 342 -23.86 52.29 32.67
N TYR A 343 -24.74 51.33 32.37
CA TYR A 343 -24.43 49.91 32.37
C TYR A 343 -23.99 49.42 30.98
N ARG A 344 -23.04 48.48 30.97
CA ARG A 344 -22.68 47.69 29.78
C ARG A 344 -23.56 46.46 29.74
N GLU A 345 -24.37 46.35 28.69
CA GLU A 345 -25.24 45.21 28.44
C GLU A 345 -24.48 44.20 27.58
N ILE A 346 -24.28 42.99 28.11
CA ILE A 346 -23.64 41.87 27.41
C ILE A 346 -24.73 40.84 27.14
N THR A 347 -25.12 40.66 25.88
CA THR A 347 -26.07 39.63 25.46
C THR A 347 -25.31 38.42 24.93
N THR A 348 -25.50 37.27 25.55
CA THR A 348 -24.94 36.00 25.07
C THR A 348 -26.05 35.20 24.41
N THR A 349 -25.93 34.96 23.10
CA THR A 349 -26.85 34.12 22.31
C THR A 349 -26.23 32.75 22.14
N THR A 350 -26.93 31.71 22.58
CA THR A 350 -26.53 30.31 22.37
C THR A 350 -27.46 29.68 21.33
N THR A 351 -26.89 29.27 20.20
CA THR A 351 -27.62 28.58 19.13
C THR A 351 -27.25 27.10 19.16
N THR A 352 -28.25 26.23 19.17
CA THR A 352 -28.06 24.77 19.20
C THR A 352 -28.61 24.15 17.93
N PHE A 353 -27.80 23.31 17.29
CA PHE A 353 -28.20 22.47 16.16
C PHE A 353 -28.10 21.01 16.59
N GLN A 354 -29.20 20.27 16.44
CA GLN A 354 -29.33 18.91 16.95
C GLN A 354 -30.05 18.08 15.88
N PHE A 355 -29.39 17.06 15.36
CA PHE A 355 -30.03 16.06 14.51
C PHE A 355 -30.91 15.14 15.39
N PRO A 356 -32.09 14.70 14.93
CA PRO A 356 -32.92 13.80 15.72
C PRO A 356 -32.22 12.45 15.93
N GLU A 357 -32.40 11.89 17.12
CA GLU A 357 -31.97 10.53 17.43
C GLU A 357 -32.87 9.56 16.65
N LEU A 358 -32.27 8.76 15.76
CA LEU A 358 -32.96 7.80 14.93
C LEU A 358 -32.62 6.38 15.40
N ASP A 359 -33.56 5.46 15.24
CA ASP A 359 -33.29 4.04 15.46
C ASP A 359 -32.21 3.52 14.50
N ASP A 360 -31.46 2.49 14.92
CA ASP A 360 -30.41 1.84 14.12
C ASP A 360 -30.88 1.44 12.71
N GLN A 361 -32.14 1.01 12.57
CA GLN A 361 -32.74 0.61 11.29
C GLN A 361 -32.63 1.66 10.18
N TYR A 362 -32.63 2.96 10.51
CA TYR A 362 -32.45 4.02 9.50
C TYR A 362 -31.01 4.03 8.96
N TRP A 363 -30.04 3.94 9.86
CA TRP A 363 -28.62 3.94 9.53
C TRP A 363 -28.22 2.65 8.81
N ASP A 364 -28.74 1.51 9.25
CA ASP A 364 -28.53 0.22 8.62
C ASP A 364 -29.09 0.22 7.18
N GLN A 365 -30.32 0.70 6.99
CA GLN A 365 -30.92 0.83 5.66
C GLN A 365 -30.12 1.78 4.75
N PHE A 366 -29.61 2.90 5.29
CA PHE A 366 -28.76 3.83 4.56
C PHE A 366 -27.45 3.18 4.09
N LEU A 367 -26.78 2.43 4.97
CA LEU A 367 -25.55 1.69 4.63
C LEU A 367 -25.81 0.58 3.60
N GLU A 368 -26.89 -0.19 3.73
CA GLU A 368 -27.28 -1.22 2.75
C GLU A 368 -27.56 -0.61 1.37
N ASN A 369 -28.23 0.55 1.33
CA ASN A 369 -28.48 1.25 0.07
C ASN A 369 -27.17 1.70 -0.61
N ILE A 370 -26.20 2.21 0.16
CA ILE A 370 -24.87 2.56 -0.36
C ILE A 370 -24.12 1.32 -0.84
N TYR A 371 -24.13 0.25 -0.06
CA TYR A 371 -23.49 -1.01 -0.42
C TYR A 371 -24.05 -1.57 -1.74
N SER A 372 -25.37 -1.54 -1.91
CA SER A 372 -26.05 -1.96 -3.14
C SER A 372 -25.63 -1.12 -4.34
N ASP A 373 -25.56 0.19 -4.19
CA ASP A 373 -25.19 1.10 -5.28
C ASP A 373 -23.71 0.98 -5.66
N LEU A 374 -22.81 0.85 -4.67
CA LEU A 374 -21.38 0.59 -4.90
C LEU A 374 -21.15 -0.77 -5.57
N THR A 375 -21.86 -1.80 -5.11
CA THR A 375 -21.82 -3.15 -5.72
C THR A 375 -22.29 -3.09 -7.16
N SER A 376 -23.36 -2.35 -7.43
CA SER A 376 -23.88 -2.15 -8.79
C SER A 376 -22.91 -1.37 -9.67
N MET A 377 -22.26 -0.33 -9.14
CA MET A 377 -21.21 0.41 -9.84
C MET A 377 -20.05 -0.53 -10.23
N LEU A 378 -19.51 -1.30 -9.28
CA LEU A 378 -18.41 -2.23 -9.53
C LEU A 378 -18.75 -3.30 -10.58
N ARG A 379 -19.98 -3.85 -10.53
CA ARG A 379 -20.44 -4.86 -11.50
C ARG A 379 -20.71 -4.27 -12.88
N ASN A 380 -21.49 -3.19 -12.95
CA ASN A 380 -22.04 -2.69 -14.21
C ASN A 380 -21.08 -1.77 -14.96
N ASP A 381 -20.29 -0.98 -14.24
CA ASP A 381 -19.39 0.00 -14.87
C ASP A 381 -17.97 -0.56 -15.07
N TYR A 382 -17.54 -1.50 -14.23
CA TYR A 382 -16.17 -2.05 -14.25
C TYR A 382 -16.12 -3.56 -14.54
N GLY A 383 -17.27 -4.24 -14.70
CA GLY A 383 -17.31 -5.67 -15.04
C GLY A 383 -16.79 -6.62 -13.95
N ALA A 384 -16.57 -6.12 -12.74
CA ALA A 384 -15.96 -6.90 -11.67
C ALA A 384 -16.98 -7.83 -10.99
N SER A 385 -16.54 -9.02 -10.59
CA SER A 385 -17.29 -9.85 -9.66
C SER A 385 -17.09 -9.29 -8.24
N VAL A 386 -18.20 -8.96 -7.58
CA VAL A 386 -18.15 -8.44 -6.21
C VAL A 386 -18.28 -9.60 -5.22
N VAL A 387 -17.26 -9.78 -4.37
CA VAL A 387 -17.27 -10.74 -3.26
C VAL A 387 -18.23 -10.25 -2.19
N ASP A 388 -19.08 -11.16 -1.71
CA ASP A 388 -20.12 -10.83 -0.74
C ASP A 388 -19.51 -10.44 0.61
N VAL A 389 -20.07 -9.41 1.25
CA VAL A 389 -19.54 -8.88 2.52
C VAL A 389 -19.65 -9.90 3.65
N ASP A 390 -20.64 -10.79 3.63
CA ASP A 390 -20.80 -11.83 4.64
C ASP A 390 -19.71 -12.91 4.49
N GLN A 391 -19.29 -13.19 3.25
CA GLN A 391 -18.15 -14.07 3.00
C GLN A 391 -16.86 -13.44 3.55
N ILE A 392 -16.67 -12.13 3.37
CA ILE A 392 -15.50 -11.41 3.86
C ILE A 392 -15.46 -11.42 5.38
N THR A 393 -16.56 -11.03 6.02
CA THR A 393 -16.66 -10.90 7.48
C THR A 393 -16.64 -12.25 8.20
N SER A 394 -16.99 -13.36 7.53
CA SER A 394 -16.90 -14.71 8.08
C SER A 394 -15.49 -15.33 8.03
N ASN A 395 -14.54 -14.69 7.35
CA ASN A 395 -13.17 -15.17 7.24
C ASN A 395 -12.41 -14.97 8.56
N SER A 396 -11.72 -16.00 9.07
CA SER A 396 -10.99 -15.89 10.35
C SER A 396 -9.87 -14.84 10.34
N ILE A 397 -9.29 -14.51 9.19
CA ILE A 397 -8.29 -13.44 9.07
C ILE A 397 -8.95 -12.07 9.33
N TYR A 398 -10.23 -11.94 9.00
CA TYR A 398 -10.96 -10.69 9.19
C TYR A 398 -11.12 -10.31 10.67
N ASP A 399 -11.04 -11.29 11.57
CA ASP A 399 -11.14 -11.04 13.01
C ASP A 399 -9.99 -10.19 13.56
N GLU A 400 -8.86 -10.15 12.86
CA GLU A 400 -7.67 -9.38 13.25
C GLU A 400 -7.80 -7.87 13.00
N PHE A 401 -8.80 -7.41 12.22
CA PHE A 401 -9.04 -5.98 11.99
C PHE A 401 -9.72 -5.29 13.18
N TYR A 402 -9.69 -3.95 13.20
CA TYR A 402 -10.22 -3.17 14.31
C TYR A 402 -11.73 -3.30 14.42
N THR A 403 -12.16 -3.85 15.55
CA THR A 403 -13.57 -3.82 15.93
C THR A 403 -13.99 -2.37 16.16
N PRO A 404 -14.95 -1.85 15.38
CA PRO A 404 -15.49 -0.53 15.62
C PRO A 404 -16.37 -0.55 16.88
N GLU A 405 -16.38 0.55 17.62
CA GLU A 405 -17.37 0.78 18.68
C GLU A 405 -18.58 1.44 18.03
N ASP A 406 -19.64 0.65 17.85
CA ASP A 406 -20.94 1.18 17.42
C ASP A 406 -21.50 2.08 18.53
N GLU A 407 -21.91 3.28 18.16
CA GLU A 407 -22.54 4.24 19.06
C GLU A 407 -23.70 4.89 18.32
N ASN A 408 -24.88 4.93 18.92
CA ASN A 408 -26.00 5.71 18.43
C ASN A 408 -26.59 6.47 19.61
N SER A 409 -26.27 7.75 19.67
CA SER A 409 -26.72 8.66 20.72
C SER A 409 -27.22 9.96 20.11
N LYS A 410 -27.81 10.82 20.94
CA LYS A 410 -28.20 12.17 20.52
C LYS A 410 -27.03 12.98 19.98
N GLU A 411 -25.83 12.80 20.50
CA GLU A 411 -24.69 13.65 20.16
C GLU A 411 -23.80 13.06 19.07
N TYR A 412 -23.84 11.73 18.90
CA TYR A 412 -22.89 11.02 18.06
C TYR A 412 -23.50 9.76 17.45
N ILE A 413 -23.09 9.46 16.22
CA ILE A 413 -23.37 8.20 15.53
C ILE A 413 -22.05 7.59 15.05
N ALA A 414 -21.92 6.27 15.20
CA ALA A 414 -20.93 5.41 14.57
C ALA A 414 -21.61 4.05 14.31
N LYS A 415 -21.74 3.69 13.04
CA LYS A 415 -22.34 2.42 12.60
C LYS A 415 -21.57 1.87 11.42
N ASN A 416 -21.51 0.55 11.32
CA ASN A 416 -20.85 -0.17 10.25
C ASN A 416 -21.86 -1.03 9.52
N LEU A 417 -21.62 -1.28 8.23
CA LEU A 417 -22.46 -2.17 7.47
C LEU A 417 -22.31 -3.59 8.04
N ARG A 418 -23.38 -4.16 8.59
CA ARG A 418 -23.40 -5.51 9.17
C ARG A 418 -22.26 -5.69 10.18
N ASN A 419 -21.38 -6.68 9.98
CA ASN A 419 -20.24 -6.97 10.84
C ASN A 419 -18.92 -6.44 10.24
N THR A 420 -18.97 -5.46 9.33
CA THR A 420 -17.74 -4.91 8.77
C THR A 420 -16.93 -4.20 9.84
N LYS A 421 -15.62 -4.41 9.77
CA LYS A 421 -14.61 -3.80 10.61
C LYS A 421 -13.91 -2.69 9.87
N ARG A 422 -13.28 -1.81 10.62
CA ARG A 422 -12.42 -0.78 10.06
C ARG A 422 -11.10 -1.43 9.62
N LEU A 423 -10.63 -1.08 8.42
CA LEU A 423 -9.34 -1.58 7.90
C LEU A 423 -8.18 -0.58 8.04
N VAL A 424 -8.41 0.58 8.68
CA VAL A 424 -7.42 1.66 8.79
C VAL A 424 -7.31 2.15 10.23
N PRO A 425 -6.10 2.34 10.77
CA PRO A 425 -5.94 2.97 12.06
C PRO A 425 -6.38 4.45 12.01
N ASN A 426 -7.08 4.89 13.05
CA ASN A 426 -7.63 6.24 13.25
C ASN A 426 -6.83 6.99 14.32
N SER A 427 -5.95 6.31 15.05
CA SER A 427 -5.11 6.92 16.06
C SER A 427 -3.64 6.58 15.84
N LEU A 428 -2.75 7.45 16.34
CA LEU A 428 -1.32 7.15 16.36
C LEU A 428 -1.01 5.91 17.24
N GLY A 429 -1.84 5.64 18.26
CA GLY A 429 -1.73 4.43 19.09
C GLY A 429 -2.00 3.15 18.31
N GLU A 430 -3.03 3.15 17.46
CA GLU A 430 -3.30 2.04 16.52
C GLU A 430 -2.19 1.96 15.46
N VAL A 431 -1.80 3.08 14.82
CA VAL A 431 -0.66 3.09 13.88
C VAL A 431 0.62 2.52 14.50
N LEU A 432 0.84 2.67 15.80
CA LEU A 432 1.98 2.08 16.50
C LEU A 432 1.75 0.61 16.91
N GLY A 433 0.50 0.20 17.15
CA GLY A 433 0.09 -1.18 17.45
C GLY A 433 0.04 -2.10 16.22
N ASP A 434 -0.33 -1.60 15.04
CA ASP A 434 -0.46 -2.40 13.80
C ASP A 434 0.79 -2.43 12.94
N ARG A 435 1.90 -1.88 13.42
CA ARG A 435 3.17 -1.95 12.72
C ARG A 435 3.77 -3.34 12.82
N THR A 436 3.13 -4.33 12.19
CA THR A 436 3.81 -5.55 11.76
C THR A 436 5.07 -5.14 11.00
N THR A 437 6.22 -5.74 11.31
CA THR A 437 7.50 -5.39 10.70
C THR A 437 7.35 -5.27 9.19
N ALA A 438 7.54 -4.07 8.63
CA ALA A 438 7.49 -3.82 7.19
C ALA A 438 8.49 -4.69 6.37
N LEU A 439 9.39 -5.40 7.06
CA LEU A 439 10.37 -6.32 6.49
C LEU A 439 9.81 -7.72 6.22
N ILE A 440 8.74 -8.15 6.90
CA ILE A 440 7.97 -9.36 6.56
C ILE A 440 6.67 -8.90 5.92
N ALA A 441 6.78 -8.53 4.65
CA ALA A 441 5.78 -7.75 3.92
C ALA A 441 4.41 -8.46 3.75
N ASP A 442 4.37 -9.80 3.90
CA ASP A 442 3.18 -10.67 3.80
C ASP A 442 2.52 -10.93 5.19
N ASN A 443 2.72 -10.03 6.16
CA ASN A 443 2.09 -10.13 7.49
C ASN A 443 0.98 -9.07 7.71
N GLY A 444 0.73 -8.20 6.73
CA GLY A 444 -0.42 -7.29 6.78
C GLY A 444 -1.71 -8.09 6.63
N THR A 445 -2.63 -7.96 7.59
CA THR A 445 -3.93 -8.65 7.60
C THR A 445 -4.68 -8.51 6.26
N SER A 446 -4.58 -7.34 5.61
CA SER A 446 -5.16 -7.05 4.29
C SER A 446 -4.65 -7.94 3.15
N ALA A 447 -3.33 -8.18 3.07
CA ALA A 447 -2.76 -9.00 2.00
C ALA A 447 -3.13 -10.48 2.17
N ARG A 448 -3.10 -10.96 3.42
CA ARG A 448 -3.53 -12.31 3.79
C ARG A 448 -4.99 -12.56 3.43
N LEU A 449 -5.88 -11.63 3.77
CA LEU A 449 -7.30 -11.72 3.44
C LEU A 449 -7.54 -11.77 1.93
N MET A 450 -6.91 -10.89 1.15
CA MET A 450 -7.05 -10.89 -0.32
C MET A 450 -6.62 -12.21 -0.94
N ARG A 451 -5.49 -12.77 -0.49
CA ARG A 451 -5.00 -14.07 -0.97
C ARG A 451 -5.97 -15.20 -0.64
N ASP A 452 -6.40 -15.29 0.62
CA ASP A 452 -7.28 -16.37 1.09
C ASP A 452 -8.65 -16.35 0.38
N MET A 453 -9.16 -15.15 0.12
CA MET A 453 -10.44 -14.95 -0.57
C MET A 453 -10.35 -14.88 -2.10
N ASN A 454 -9.14 -15.02 -2.66
CA ASN A 454 -8.86 -14.85 -4.08
C ASN A 454 -9.46 -13.54 -4.64
N MET A 455 -9.12 -12.41 -4.02
CA MET A 455 -9.54 -11.07 -4.44
C MET A 455 -8.36 -10.31 -5.05
N ASP A 456 -8.63 -9.55 -6.11
CA ASP A 456 -7.66 -8.62 -6.68
C ASP A 456 -7.50 -7.38 -5.80
N ALA A 457 -8.59 -6.95 -5.18
CA ALA A 457 -8.66 -5.75 -4.35
C ALA A 457 -9.83 -5.78 -3.37
N PHE A 458 -9.81 -4.84 -2.42
CA PHE A 458 -10.97 -4.46 -1.62
C PHE A 458 -11.15 -2.95 -1.57
N MET A 459 -12.39 -2.54 -1.34
CA MET A 459 -12.83 -1.16 -1.23
C MET A 459 -13.29 -0.85 0.21
N ASP A 460 -12.81 0.28 0.71
CA ASP A 460 -13.21 0.88 1.98
C ASP A 460 -13.93 2.20 1.70
N VAL A 461 -15.05 2.45 2.39
CA VAL A 461 -15.78 3.72 2.35
C VAL A 461 -16.16 4.14 3.76
N VAL A 462 -15.83 5.38 4.10
CA VAL A 462 -16.16 6.00 5.39
C VAL A 462 -16.88 7.30 5.12
N ILE A 463 -18.07 7.44 5.71
CA ILE A 463 -18.93 8.61 5.57
C ILE A 463 -18.99 9.31 6.91
N ASN A 464 -18.41 10.51 6.98
CA ASN A 464 -18.45 11.34 8.19
C ASN A 464 -19.47 12.46 8.03
N TYR A 465 -20.39 12.59 8.97
CA TYR A 465 -21.33 13.70 9.03
C TYR A 465 -20.99 14.68 10.14
N GLN A 466 -21.31 15.95 9.89
CA GLN A 466 -21.31 16.99 10.91
C GLN A 466 -22.61 17.78 10.85
N VAL A 467 -23.30 17.89 11.98
CA VAL A 467 -24.47 18.76 12.08
C VAL A 467 -24.06 20.23 11.97
N ALA A 468 -24.86 21.02 11.26
CA ALA A 468 -24.69 22.46 11.16
C ALA A 468 -26.04 23.17 10.97
N GLY A 469 -26.01 24.50 11.13
CA GLY A 469 -27.09 25.37 10.68
C GLY A 469 -27.05 25.55 9.17
N GLY A 470 -28.17 25.27 8.52
CA GLY A 470 -28.43 25.61 7.12
C GLY A 470 -29.10 26.97 6.96
N GLU A 471 -29.51 27.28 5.73
CA GLU A 471 -30.27 28.50 5.44
C GLU A 471 -31.55 28.57 6.28
N ASN A 472 -31.95 29.79 6.65
CA ASN A 472 -33.17 30.05 7.44
C ASN A 472 -33.22 29.30 8.79
N ASN A 473 -32.08 29.11 9.46
CA ASN A 473 -31.95 28.41 10.74
C ASN A 473 -32.45 26.95 10.70
N THR A 474 -32.33 26.30 9.54
CA THR A 474 -32.60 24.85 9.42
C THR A 474 -31.42 24.04 9.93
N ILE A 475 -31.64 22.74 10.18
CA ILE A 475 -30.58 21.79 10.55
C ILE A 475 -30.17 21.02 9.30
N VAL A 476 -28.86 20.82 9.10
CA VAL A 476 -28.31 20.05 7.98
C VAL A 476 -27.23 19.08 8.45
N LEU A 477 -27.04 17.99 7.71
CA LEU A 477 -25.89 17.08 7.86
C LEU A 477 -24.90 17.30 6.73
N ILE A 478 -23.70 17.77 7.06
CA ILE A 478 -22.62 18.02 6.09
C ILE A 478 -21.83 16.72 5.87
N PRO A 479 -21.81 16.16 4.64
CA PRO A 479 -21.03 14.96 4.35
C PRO A 479 -19.54 15.26 4.14
N ASN A 480 -18.70 14.38 4.68
CA ASN A 480 -17.28 14.26 4.37
C ASN A 480 -16.96 12.77 4.17
N VAL A 481 -16.83 12.36 2.91
CA VAL A 481 -16.66 10.96 2.53
C VAL A 481 -15.21 10.71 2.16
N SER A 482 -14.63 9.63 2.65
CA SER A 482 -13.37 9.10 2.15
C SER A 482 -13.59 7.68 1.62
N TYR A 483 -13.01 7.38 0.47
CA TYR A 483 -13.02 6.03 -0.08
C TYR A 483 -11.62 5.63 -0.51
N ARG A 484 -11.37 4.32 -0.55
CA ARG A 484 -10.05 3.76 -0.87
C ARG A 484 -10.20 2.38 -1.48
N VAL A 485 -9.36 2.06 -2.44
CA VAL A 485 -9.21 0.71 -2.96
C VAL A 485 -7.76 0.28 -2.78
N SER A 486 -7.58 -0.89 -2.19
CA SER A 486 -6.27 -1.50 -1.99
C SER A 486 -6.22 -2.86 -2.66
N GLY A 487 -5.11 -3.18 -3.30
CA GLY A 487 -4.92 -4.42 -4.03
C GLY A 487 -3.45 -4.80 -4.15
N GLN A 488 -3.17 -5.87 -4.88
CA GLN A 488 -1.80 -6.35 -5.10
C GLN A 488 -0.98 -5.38 -5.97
N THR A 489 0.34 -5.37 -5.78
CA THR A 489 1.26 -4.63 -6.65
C THR A 489 1.68 -5.50 -7.84
N GLN A 490 2.38 -4.91 -8.82
CA GLN A 490 2.98 -5.70 -9.91
C GLN A 490 3.98 -6.76 -9.41
N GLY A 491 4.54 -6.62 -8.21
CA GLY A 491 5.50 -7.58 -7.68
C GLY A 491 4.89 -8.94 -7.36
N TYR A 492 3.57 -9.04 -7.13
CA TYR A 492 2.90 -10.23 -6.59
C TYR A 492 3.65 -10.84 -5.39
N ASP A 493 4.32 -9.99 -4.61
CA ASP A 493 5.25 -10.32 -3.53
C ASP A 493 4.56 -10.54 -2.18
N GLY A 494 3.25 -10.81 -2.21
CA GLY A 494 2.39 -10.92 -1.03
C GLY A 494 2.11 -9.56 -0.37
N THR A 495 2.37 -8.43 -1.03
CA THR A 495 2.03 -7.11 -0.49
C THR A 495 0.76 -6.54 -1.10
N SER A 496 0.06 -5.74 -0.29
CA SER A 496 -1.05 -4.90 -0.73
C SER A 496 -0.64 -3.44 -0.71
N ASN A 497 -1.04 -2.65 -1.70
CA ASN A 497 -0.92 -1.21 -1.66
C ASN A 497 -2.24 -0.53 -2.02
N VAL A 498 -2.37 0.74 -1.62
CA VAL A 498 -3.49 1.59 -2.03
C VAL A 498 -3.35 1.88 -3.51
N TRP A 499 -4.26 1.33 -4.32
CA TRP A 499 -4.33 1.64 -5.74
C TRP A 499 -4.81 3.07 -5.94
N PHE A 500 -5.87 3.46 -5.23
CA PHE A 500 -6.34 4.83 -5.19
C PHE A 500 -7.17 5.12 -3.96
N ASN A 501 -7.28 6.41 -3.65
CA ASN A 501 -8.16 6.93 -2.62
C ASN A 501 -8.80 8.24 -3.08
N GLY A 502 -9.88 8.63 -2.42
CA GLY A 502 -10.50 9.91 -2.69
C GLY A 502 -11.26 10.46 -1.51
N ASN A 503 -11.61 11.73 -1.64
CA ASN A 503 -12.38 12.48 -0.66
C ASN A 503 -13.44 13.32 -1.36
N ILE A 504 -14.64 13.36 -0.77
CA ILE A 504 -15.78 14.16 -1.24
C ILE A 504 -16.28 14.99 -0.07
N GLN A 505 -16.46 16.29 -0.30
CA GLN A 505 -17.01 17.23 0.67
C GLN A 505 -18.03 18.11 0.00
N GLY A 506 -19.14 18.40 0.68
CA GLY A 506 -20.15 19.29 0.15
C GLY A 506 -21.12 19.76 1.21
N PRO A 507 -22.11 20.57 0.81
CA PRO A 507 -23.13 21.07 1.72
C PRO A 507 -24.08 19.95 2.18
N GLY A 508 -24.71 20.17 3.34
CA GLY A 508 -25.84 19.36 3.77
C GLY A 508 -27.16 19.86 3.20
N VAL A 509 -28.21 19.02 3.23
CA VAL A 509 -29.58 19.43 2.89
C VAL A 509 -30.39 19.62 4.16
N SER A 510 -31.26 20.63 4.16
CA SER A 510 -32.28 20.76 5.19
C SER A 510 -33.29 19.63 5.10
N PHE A 511 -33.90 19.33 6.25
CA PHE A 511 -34.92 18.30 6.37
C PHE A 511 -35.98 18.71 7.38
N SER A 512 -37.11 18.02 7.31
CA SER A 512 -38.15 18.07 8.34
C SER A 512 -38.23 16.73 9.05
N GLU A 513 -38.60 16.73 10.33
CA GLU A 513 -38.78 15.48 11.09
C GLU A 513 -39.84 14.55 10.49
N SER A 514 -40.82 15.09 9.75
CA SER A 514 -41.85 14.30 9.09
C SER A 514 -41.31 13.36 7.99
N GLU A 515 -40.11 13.62 7.48
CA GLU A 515 -39.46 12.76 6.48
C GLU A 515 -39.04 11.42 7.08
N PHE A 516 -38.77 11.35 8.38
CA PHE A 516 -38.47 10.09 9.08
C PHE A 516 -39.72 9.21 9.31
N SER A 517 -40.78 9.43 8.54
CA SER A 517 -41.81 8.42 8.31
C SER A 517 -41.40 7.41 7.22
N ASP A 518 -40.38 7.74 6.43
CA ASP A 518 -39.75 6.85 5.45
C ASP A 518 -38.37 6.40 5.94
N LEU A 519 -38.15 5.08 6.00
CA LEU A 519 -36.87 4.47 6.39
C LEU A 519 -35.72 4.90 5.47
N ASN A 520 -36.02 5.34 4.24
CA ASN A 520 -35.06 5.82 3.26
C ASN A 520 -34.80 7.34 3.33
N ALA A 521 -35.34 8.08 4.30
CA ALA A 521 -35.13 9.52 4.43
C ALA A 521 -33.64 9.91 4.42
N LEU A 522 -32.79 9.10 5.07
CA LEU A 522 -31.35 9.30 5.10
C LEU A 522 -30.69 9.24 3.72
N ASN A 523 -31.28 8.58 2.72
CA ASN A 523 -30.73 8.59 1.36
C ASN A 523 -30.66 10.03 0.81
N ARG A 524 -31.72 10.82 1.05
CA ARG A 524 -31.78 12.22 0.62
C ARG A 524 -30.95 13.12 1.54
N ILE A 525 -31.16 13.02 2.85
CA ILE A 525 -30.54 13.90 3.85
C ILE A 525 -29.02 13.68 3.88
N GLY A 526 -28.60 12.43 3.85
CA GLY A 526 -27.20 12.01 3.78
C GLY A 526 -26.56 12.17 2.40
N GLN A 527 -27.31 12.59 1.37
CA GLN A 527 -26.82 12.83 0.01
C GLN A 527 -26.26 11.57 -0.68
N LYS A 528 -26.88 10.40 -0.46
CA LYS A 528 -26.44 9.08 -0.97
C LYS A 528 -26.09 9.10 -2.46
N ASP A 529 -27.02 9.56 -3.28
CA ASP A 529 -26.90 9.53 -4.73
C ASP A 529 -25.76 10.42 -5.22
N VAL A 530 -25.57 11.59 -4.59
CA VAL A 530 -24.45 12.50 -4.89
C VAL A 530 -23.12 11.85 -4.50
N ILE A 531 -23.04 11.21 -3.33
CA ILE A 531 -21.83 10.52 -2.87
C ILE A 531 -21.42 9.45 -3.88
N VAL A 532 -22.31 8.53 -4.24
CA VAL A 532 -22.01 7.44 -5.18
C VAL A 532 -21.66 8.00 -6.57
N LYS A 533 -22.42 8.99 -7.06
CA LYS A 533 -22.13 9.68 -8.32
C LYS A 533 -20.71 10.26 -8.34
N LEU A 534 -20.30 10.93 -7.27
CA LEU A 534 -18.98 11.57 -7.19
C LEU A 534 -17.84 10.57 -6.98
N ILE A 535 -18.08 9.45 -6.28
CA ILE A 535 -17.13 8.32 -6.26
C ILE A 535 -16.89 7.84 -7.69
N LYS A 536 -17.97 7.52 -8.42
CA LYS A 536 -17.90 7.08 -9.82
C LYS A 536 -17.19 8.09 -10.72
N GLN A 537 -17.58 9.36 -10.65
CA GLN A 537 -16.98 10.42 -11.45
C GLN A 537 -15.49 10.58 -11.18
N SER A 538 -15.11 10.66 -9.90
CA SER A 538 -13.70 10.86 -9.53
C SER A 538 -12.81 9.66 -9.87
N ILE A 539 -13.32 8.43 -9.78
CA ILE A 539 -12.61 7.24 -10.28
C ILE A 539 -12.47 7.29 -11.80
N LYS A 540 -13.53 7.63 -12.54
CA LYS A 540 -13.47 7.72 -14.01
C LYS A 540 -12.43 8.73 -14.48
N GLU A 541 -12.43 9.93 -13.91
CA GLU A 541 -11.45 10.97 -14.23
C GLU A 541 -10.03 10.55 -13.83
N LEU A 542 -9.88 9.82 -12.72
CA LEU A 542 -8.60 9.26 -12.30
C LEU A 542 -8.10 8.20 -13.29
N SER A 543 -8.96 7.30 -13.78
CA SER A 543 -8.64 6.32 -14.82
C SER A 543 -8.23 7.01 -16.13
N GLU A 544 -8.95 8.05 -16.56
CA GLU A 544 -8.55 8.87 -17.72
C GLU A 544 -7.14 9.46 -17.51
N LYS A 545 -6.85 9.97 -16.30
CA LYS A 545 -5.53 10.50 -15.96
C LYS A 545 -4.45 9.43 -15.92
N GLN A 546 -4.74 8.24 -15.41
CA GLN A 546 -3.83 7.08 -15.42
C GLN A 546 -3.53 6.63 -16.85
N ASN A 547 -4.52 6.67 -17.75
CA ASN A 547 -4.38 6.32 -19.16
C ASN A 547 -3.42 7.26 -19.90
N GLU A 548 -3.42 8.56 -19.58
CA GLU A 548 -2.42 9.52 -20.11
C GLU A 548 -0.97 9.13 -19.78
N PHE A 549 -0.76 8.37 -18.70
CA PHE A 549 0.56 7.91 -18.26
C PHE A 549 0.80 6.41 -18.52
N GLY A 550 -0.08 5.74 -19.27
CA GLY A 550 0.15 4.38 -19.74
C GLY A 550 -0.03 3.27 -18.71
N TYR A 551 -0.79 3.51 -17.62
CA TYR A 551 -0.99 2.49 -16.57
C TYR A 551 -1.60 1.20 -17.14
N GLN A 552 -2.57 1.31 -18.05
CA GLN A 552 -3.21 0.18 -18.71
C GLN A 552 -2.22 -0.69 -19.47
N THR A 553 -1.36 -0.09 -20.28
CA THR A 553 -0.33 -0.80 -21.05
C THR A 553 0.62 -1.58 -20.15
N VAL A 554 1.04 -0.95 -19.05
CA VAL A 554 1.95 -1.53 -18.07
C VAL A 554 1.31 -2.70 -17.33
N TRP A 555 0.07 -2.56 -16.89
CA TRP A 555 -0.67 -3.63 -16.20
C TRP A 555 -1.06 -4.76 -17.11
N LYS A 556 -1.45 -4.47 -18.36
CA LYS A 556 -1.70 -5.48 -19.38
C LYS A 556 -0.50 -6.40 -19.55
N THR A 557 0.71 -5.84 -19.66
CA THR A 557 1.96 -6.60 -19.76
C THR A 557 2.21 -7.45 -18.51
N ALA A 558 1.89 -6.92 -17.32
CA ALA A 558 1.99 -7.66 -16.08
C ALA A 558 0.96 -8.80 -15.97
N LEU A 559 -0.17 -8.74 -16.67
CA LEU A 559 -1.26 -9.72 -16.57
C LEU A 559 -1.26 -10.78 -17.68
N GLU A 560 -0.88 -10.43 -18.91
CA GLU A 560 -1.19 -11.21 -20.14
C GLU A 560 -0.07 -12.12 -20.67
N ASN A 561 1.02 -12.33 -19.95
CA ASN A 561 2.03 -13.33 -20.36
C ASN A 561 1.97 -14.60 -19.53
#